data_AF-A0A3M1FPQ8-F1
#
_entry.id   AF-A0A3M1FPQ8-F1
#
_cell.length_a   1.000
_cell.length_b   1.000
_cell.length_c   1.000
_cell.angle_alpha   90.00
_cell.angle_beta   90.00
_cell.angle_gamma   90.00
#
_symmetry.space_group_name_H-M   'P 1'
#
loop_
_entity.id
_entity.type
_entity.pdbx_description
1 polymer ?
#
loop_
_entity_poly.entity_id
_entity_poly.type
_entity_poly.pdbx_seq_one_letter_code
_entity_poly.pdbx_strand_id
1 'polypeptide(L)'
;MSRAAAGGATLDDLIDAACYGADQGMAFGYKFIAPSVSRRIRFAVELARANKPVLDRQRDIYDLVGTGLPAYEMAAAALAHVVLADGDPVRTIELAANTGGDTDTTAAIAGAVAGAWCGAGPFPLRWVELVNKVNHVDLASYAFRYTDLILSHTGGAG
;
A
#
# COMPACT_ATOMS: atom_id res chain seq x y z
N MET A 1 1.25 7.50 17.14
CA MET A 1 2.09 7.21 15.96
C MET A 1 1.96 5.74 15.62
N SER A 2 1.74 5.38 14.35
CA SER A 2 1.70 3.98 13.94
C SER A 2 3.10 3.38 14.01
N ARG A 3 3.23 2.20 14.62
CA ARG A 3 4.50 1.48 14.79
C ARG A 3 5.09 0.95 13.48
N ALA A 4 4.33 0.95 12.38
CA ALA A 4 4.70 0.34 11.09
C ALA A 4 5.98 0.91 10.44
N ALA A 5 6.36 2.14 10.75
CA ALA A 5 7.59 2.77 10.24
C ALA A 5 8.78 2.72 11.23
N ALA A 6 8.57 2.17 12.44
CA ALA A 6 9.63 1.95 13.40
C ALA A 6 10.23 0.55 13.18
N GLY A 7 11.56 0.42 13.20
CA GLY A 7 12.23 -0.86 12.98
C GLY A 7 11.67 -1.99 13.86
N GLY A 8 11.41 -3.16 13.24
CA GLY A 8 10.88 -4.34 13.93
C GLY A 8 9.36 -4.54 13.84
N ALA A 9 8.63 -3.72 13.07
CA ALA A 9 7.21 -3.93 12.80
C ALA A 9 6.95 -5.18 11.95
N THR A 10 5.83 -5.87 12.21
CA THR A 10 5.35 -7.05 11.49
C THR A 10 4.24 -6.71 10.48
N LEU A 11 4.02 -7.52 9.44
CA LEU A 11 2.92 -7.36 8.46
C LEU A 11 1.58 -7.03 9.12
N ASP A 12 1.27 -7.67 10.26
CA ASP A 12 0.07 -7.40 11.02
C ASP A 12 0.03 -5.97 11.60
N ASP A 13 1.14 -5.44 12.12
CA ASP A 13 1.22 -4.07 12.63
C ASP A 13 0.91 -3.02 11.55
N LEU A 14 1.30 -3.26 10.30
CA LEU A 14 0.95 -2.37 9.19
C LEU A 14 -0.51 -2.47 8.81
N ILE A 15 -1.08 -3.69 8.76
CA ILE A 15 -2.51 -3.86 8.48
C ILE A 15 -3.34 -3.21 9.58
N ASP A 16 -2.92 -3.35 10.84
CA ASP A 16 -3.53 -2.69 12.00
C ASP A 16 -3.44 -1.16 11.86
N ALA A 17 -2.26 -0.64 11.53
CA ALA A 17 -2.06 0.79 11.30
C ALA A 17 -2.92 1.34 10.15
N ALA A 18 -3.04 0.59 9.06
CA ALA A 18 -3.86 0.99 7.92
C ALA A 18 -5.36 0.96 8.25
N CYS A 19 -5.82 -0.06 8.98
CA CYS A 19 -7.21 -0.11 9.48
C CYS A 19 -7.49 1.07 10.42
N TYR A 20 -6.58 1.36 11.35
CA TYR A 20 -6.69 2.51 12.24
C TYR A 20 -6.77 3.82 11.44
N GLY A 21 -5.89 4.00 10.46
CA GLY A 21 -5.89 5.17 9.59
C GLY A 21 -7.20 5.30 8.79
N ALA A 22 -7.73 4.20 8.27
CA ALA A 22 -9.02 4.19 7.58
C ALA A 22 -10.18 4.60 8.51
N ASP A 23 -10.23 4.08 9.73
CA ASP A 23 -11.27 4.42 10.70
C ASP A 23 -11.18 5.89 11.16
N GLN A 24 -9.97 6.41 11.38
CA GLN A 24 -9.78 7.84 11.68
C GLN A 24 -10.17 8.72 10.47
N GLY A 25 -9.77 8.30 9.27
CA GLY A 25 -10.05 9.02 8.02
C GLY A 25 -11.53 9.19 7.74
N MET A 26 -12.37 8.24 8.17
CA MET A 26 -13.83 8.33 8.03
C MET A 26 -14.44 9.58 8.69
N ALA A 27 -13.78 10.15 9.71
CA ALA A 27 -14.26 11.36 10.39
C ALA A 27 -14.04 12.66 9.58
N PHE A 28 -13.15 12.64 8.57
CA PHE A 28 -12.74 13.84 7.82
C PHE A 28 -13.34 13.94 6.41
N GLY A 29 -13.94 12.84 5.91
CA GLY A 29 -14.53 12.78 4.58
C GLY A 29 -16.03 13.11 4.53
N TYR A 30 -16.57 13.16 3.32
CA TYR A 30 -18.01 13.24 3.10
C TYR A 30 -18.67 11.88 3.42
N LYS A 31 -19.83 11.89 4.08
CA LYS A 31 -20.59 10.67 4.37
C LYS A 31 -21.13 10.07 3.07
N PHE A 32 -20.60 8.92 2.69
CA PHE A 32 -20.99 8.20 1.48
C PHE A 32 -21.47 6.79 1.85
N ILE A 33 -22.47 6.27 1.13
CA ILE A 33 -23.00 4.92 1.35
C ILE A 33 -22.02 3.93 0.70
N ALA A 34 -21.12 3.37 1.50
CA ALA A 34 -20.10 2.42 1.06
C ALA A 34 -19.75 1.40 2.16
N PRO A 35 -19.10 0.27 1.79
CA PRO A 35 -18.53 -0.66 2.78
C PRO A 35 -17.52 0.03 3.70
N SER A 36 -17.38 -0.49 4.93
CA SER A 36 -16.30 -0.09 5.84
C SER A 36 -14.94 -0.44 5.22
N VAL A 37 -14.09 0.57 5.04
CA VAL A 37 -12.74 0.41 4.44
C VAL A 37 -11.88 -0.53 5.28
N SER A 38 -11.81 -0.33 6.59
CA SER A 38 -11.03 -1.17 7.51
C SER A 38 -11.48 -2.63 7.51
N ARG A 39 -12.79 -2.89 7.53
CA ARG A 39 -13.32 -4.27 7.42
C ARG A 39 -13.02 -4.90 6.06
N ARG A 40 -13.07 -4.11 4.97
CA ARG A 40 -12.75 -4.58 3.62
C ARG A 40 -11.26 -4.91 3.47
N ILE A 41 -10.38 -4.10 4.08
CA ILE A 41 -8.95 -4.42 4.19
C ILE A 41 -8.74 -5.78 4.86
N ARG A 42 -9.37 -6.04 6.02
CA ARG A 42 -9.23 -7.32 6.73
C ARG A 42 -9.69 -8.50 5.89
N PHE A 43 -10.86 -8.37 5.25
CA PHE A 43 -11.36 -9.39 4.35
C PHE A 43 -10.38 -9.69 3.20
N ALA A 44 -9.84 -8.66 2.55
CA ALA A 44 -8.88 -8.84 1.47
C ALA A 44 -7.57 -9.51 1.95
N VAL A 45 -7.12 -9.19 3.16
CA VAL A 45 -5.95 -9.84 3.81
C VAL A 45 -6.21 -11.32 4.10
N GLU A 46 -7.43 -11.69 4.53
CA GLU A 46 -7.82 -13.09 4.71
C GLU A 46 -7.70 -13.88 3.40
N LEU A 47 -8.19 -13.31 2.29
CA LEU A 47 -8.06 -13.92 0.96
C LEU A 47 -6.58 -14.06 0.54
N ALA A 48 -5.76 -13.05 0.81
CA ALA A 48 -4.32 -13.09 0.55
C ALA A 48 -3.58 -14.16 1.39
N ARG A 49 -4.09 -14.50 2.58
CA ARG A 49 -3.52 -15.51 3.48
C ARG A 49 -4.11 -16.91 3.30
N ALA A 50 -5.14 -17.06 2.47
CA ALA A 50 -5.79 -18.34 2.26
C ALA A 50 -4.79 -19.42 1.82
N ASN A 51 -4.95 -20.64 2.34
CA ASN A 51 -4.08 -21.77 2.00
C ASN A 51 -4.38 -22.32 0.61
N LYS A 52 -3.97 -21.58 -0.43
CA LYS A 52 -4.16 -21.92 -1.84
C LYS A 52 -3.09 -21.26 -2.73
N PRO A 53 -2.95 -21.68 -4.00
CA PRO A 53 -1.99 -21.08 -4.93
C PRO A 53 -2.12 -19.56 -5.02
N VAL A 54 -1.00 -18.85 -5.21
CA VAL A 54 -0.94 -17.38 -5.26
C VAL A 54 -1.92 -16.83 -6.30
N LEU A 55 -2.00 -17.44 -7.48
CA LEU A 55 -2.90 -17.02 -8.55
C LEU A 55 -4.37 -17.13 -8.15
N ASP A 56 -4.75 -18.16 -7.40
CA ASP A 56 -6.13 -18.31 -6.94
C ASP A 56 -6.46 -17.29 -5.86
N ARG A 57 -5.50 -16.91 -5.01
CA ARG A 57 -5.68 -15.81 -4.03
C ARG A 57 -5.84 -14.46 -4.72
N GLN A 58 -5.01 -14.21 -5.74
CA GLN A 58 -5.07 -13.00 -6.54
C GLN A 58 -6.41 -12.89 -7.29
N ARG A 59 -6.93 -14.00 -7.83
CA ARG A 59 -8.26 -14.06 -8.43
C ARG A 59 -9.37 -13.76 -7.43
N ASP A 60 -9.33 -14.34 -6.23
CA ASP A 60 -10.33 -14.00 -5.20
C ASP A 60 -10.28 -12.53 -4.79
N ILE A 61 -9.09 -11.93 -4.71
CA ILE A 61 -8.97 -10.49 -4.46
C ILE A 61 -9.68 -9.72 -5.58
N TYR A 62 -9.42 -10.06 -6.84
CA TYR A 62 -10.11 -9.44 -7.97
C TYR A 62 -11.63 -9.64 -7.92
N ASP A 63 -12.11 -10.87 -7.79
CA ASP A 63 -13.52 -11.24 -7.93
C ASP A 63 -14.37 -10.83 -6.71
N LEU A 64 -13.81 -10.84 -5.50
CA LEU A 64 -14.57 -10.65 -4.25
C LEU A 64 -14.33 -9.28 -3.59
N VAL A 65 -13.13 -8.70 -3.76
CA VAL A 65 -12.80 -7.37 -3.23
C VAL A 65 -13.00 -6.30 -4.28
N GLY A 66 -12.69 -6.61 -5.54
CA GLY A 66 -12.60 -5.64 -6.62
C GLY A 66 -11.25 -4.91 -6.64
N THR A 67 -10.85 -4.53 -7.83
CA THR A 67 -9.66 -3.70 -8.12
C THR A 67 -10.03 -2.49 -8.97
N GLY A 68 -11.26 -1.99 -8.80
CA GLY A 68 -11.75 -0.81 -9.52
C GLY A 68 -11.37 0.51 -8.83
N LEU A 69 -11.95 1.60 -9.34
CA LEU A 69 -11.72 2.97 -8.86
C LEU A 69 -12.22 3.33 -7.43
N PRO A 70 -13.17 2.62 -6.79
CA PRO A 70 -13.60 3.03 -5.45
C PRO A 70 -12.48 2.88 -4.42
N ALA A 71 -12.28 3.91 -3.58
CA ALA A 71 -11.20 3.93 -2.59
C ALA A 71 -11.24 2.74 -1.61
N TYR A 72 -12.43 2.23 -1.28
CA TYR A 72 -12.58 1.06 -0.42
C TYR A 72 -12.14 -0.24 -1.10
N GLU A 73 -12.19 -0.33 -2.43
CA GLU A 73 -11.63 -1.45 -3.20
C GLU A 73 -10.12 -1.30 -3.31
N MET A 74 -9.64 -0.15 -3.82
CA MET A 74 -8.20 0.08 -4.05
C MET A 74 -7.38 -0.07 -2.76
N ALA A 75 -7.82 0.51 -1.65
CA ALA A 75 -7.10 0.40 -0.38
C ALA A 75 -7.02 -1.05 0.11
N ALA A 76 -8.13 -1.80 0.00
CA ALA A 76 -8.18 -3.18 0.43
C ALA A 76 -7.34 -4.09 -0.49
N ALA A 77 -7.49 -3.94 -1.80
CA ALA A 77 -6.71 -4.67 -2.78
C ALA A 77 -5.20 -4.38 -2.64
N ALA A 78 -4.81 -3.11 -2.52
CA ALA A 78 -3.39 -2.74 -2.39
C ALA A 78 -2.73 -3.43 -1.18
N LEU A 79 -3.37 -3.40 0.00
CA LEU A 79 -2.82 -4.06 1.19
C LEU A 79 -2.85 -5.59 1.09
N ALA A 80 -3.86 -6.17 0.42
CA ALA A 80 -3.87 -7.59 0.13
C ALA A 80 -2.67 -8.01 -0.73
N HIS A 81 -2.28 -7.20 -1.73
CA HIS A 81 -1.10 -7.48 -2.55
C HIS A 81 0.21 -7.36 -1.76
N VAL A 82 0.31 -6.39 -0.83
CA VAL A 82 1.45 -6.30 0.11
C VAL A 82 1.58 -7.58 0.93
N VAL A 83 0.46 -8.10 1.46
CA VAL A 83 0.45 -9.35 2.22
C VAL A 83 0.74 -10.56 1.33
N LEU A 84 0.19 -10.60 0.11
CA LEU A 84 0.40 -11.69 -0.84
C LEU A 84 1.86 -11.81 -1.29
N ALA A 85 2.58 -10.70 -1.28
CA ALA A 85 4.01 -10.60 -1.59
C ALA A 85 4.92 -10.77 -0.37
N ASP A 86 4.38 -11.05 0.81
CA ASP A 86 5.11 -11.13 2.07
C ASP A 86 5.89 -9.83 2.39
N GLY A 87 5.35 -8.68 1.99
CA GLY A 87 5.96 -7.36 2.19
C GLY A 87 7.03 -6.98 1.16
N ASP A 88 7.45 -7.87 0.26
CA ASP A 88 8.42 -7.53 -0.78
C ASP A 88 7.85 -6.49 -1.76
N PRO A 89 8.45 -5.30 -1.88
CA PRO A 89 7.86 -4.21 -2.66
C PRO A 89 7.89 -4.45 -4.18
N VAL A 90 8.85 -5.21 -4.69
CA VAL A 90 8.95 -5.51 -6.13
C VAL A 90 7.86 -6.49 -6.52
N ARG A 91 7.77 -7.60 -5.78
CA ARG A 91 6.75 -8.62 -5.96
C ARG A 91 5.36 -8.06 -5.70
N THR A 92 5.20 -7.14 -4.76
CA THR A 92 3.93 -6.42 -4.52
C THR A 92 3.47 -5.69 -5.78
N ILE A 93 4.36 -4.91 -6.41
CA ILE A 93 4.06 -4.18 -7.65
C ILE A 93 3.75 -5.17 -8.78
N GLU A 94 4.57 -6.22 -8.94
CA GLU A 94 4.37 -7.21 -10.00
C GLU A 94 3.02 -7.92 -9.87
N LEU A 95 2.63 -8.35 -8.67
CA LEU A 95 1.33 -8.98 -8.45
C LEU A 95 0.19 -7.99 -8.72
N ALA A 96 0.22 -6.80 -8.11
CA ALA A 96 -0.83 -5.80 -8.27
C ALA A 96 -1.03 -5.35 -9.74
N ALA A 97 0.08 -5.16 -10.48
CA ALA A 97 0.04 -4.77 -11.88
C ALA A 97 -0.60 -5.85 -12.79
N ASN A 98 -0.58 -7.11 -12.36
CA ASN A 98 -1.10 -8.26 -13.11
C ASN A 98 -2.50 -8.73 -12.65
N THR A 99 -3.15 -8.06 -11.69
CA THR A 99 -4.46 -8.48 -11.17
C THR A 99 -5.64 -8.05 -12.05
N GLY A 100 -5.46 -7.08 -12.95
CA GLY A 100 -6.53 -6.50 -13.76
C GLY A 100 -7.31 -5.39 -13.03
N GLY A 101 -8.15 -4.65 -13.77
CA GLY A 101 -8.85 -3.47 -13.25
C GLY A 101 -8.00 -2.20 -13.35
N ASP A 102 -8.01 -1.37 -12.31
CA ASP A 102 -7.21 -0.14 -12.16
C ASP A 102 -5.82 -0.46 -11.60
N THR A 103 -5.01 -1.11 -12.44
CA THR A 103 -3.77 -1.77 -12.01
C THR A 103 -2.64 -0.78 -11.71
N ASP A 104 -2.57 0.35 -12.41
CA ASP A 104 -1.55 1.38 -12.19
C ASP A 104 -1.73 2.06 -10.83
N THR A 105 -2.93 2.51 -10.49
CA THR A 105 -3.23 3.11 -9.18
C THR A 105 -3.03 2.10 -8.06
N THR A 106 -3.57 0.89 -8.21
CA THR A 106 -3.45 -0.15 -7.18
C THR A 106 -2.00 -0.54 -6.94
N ALA A 107 -1.21 -0.74 -8.01
CA ALA A 107 0.21 -1.06 -7.89
C ALA A 107 1.03 0.11 -7.33
N ALA A 108 0.69 1.36 -7.68
CA ALA A 108 1.36 2.53 -7.11
C ALA A 108 1.11 2.65 -5.60
N ILE A 109 -0.13 2.46 -5.13
CA ILE A 109 -0.45 2.50 -3.70
C ILE A 109 0.24 1.34 -2.98
N ALA A 110 0.13 0.11 -3.50
CA ALA A 110 0.72 -1.08 -2.88
C ALA A 110 2.26 -0.96 -2.79
N GLY A 111 2.90 -0.51 -3.87
CA GLY A 111 4.33 -0.25 -3.94
C GLY A 111 4.78 0.86 -2.99
N ALA A 112 4.00 1.94 -2.84
CA ALA A 112 4.30 3.00 -1.88
C ALA A 112 4.24 2.49 -0.43
N VAL A 113 3.25 1.66 -0.10
CA VAL A 113 3.10 1.06 1.24
C VAL A 113 4.25 0.09 1.54
N ALA A 114 4.53 -0.86 0.63
CA ALA A 114 5.61 -1.82 0.81
C ALA A 114 7.00 -1.13 0.80
N GLY A 115 7.19 -0.11 -0.04
CA GLY A 115 8.43 0.67 -0.10
C GLY A 115 8.65 1.51 1.15
N ALA A 116 7.61 2.09 1.73
CA ALA A 116 7.70 2.81 3.01
C ALA A 116 8.08 1.87 4.16
N TRP A 117 7.67 0.60 4.10
CA TRP A 117 8.06 -0.43 5.05
C TRP A 117 9.52 -0.85 4.88
N CYS A 118 9.86 -1.39 3.71
CA CYS A 118 11.13 -2.06 3.45
C CYS A 118 12.26 -1.09 3.11
N GLY A 119 11.94 0.19 2.91
CA GLY A 119 12.84 1.20 2.38
C GLY A 119 12.97 1.12 0.86
N ALA A 120 13.73 2.06 0.29
CA ALA A 120 13.88 2.17 -1.17
C ALA A 120 14.88 1.16 -1.77
N GLY A 121 15.72 0.52 -0.95
CA GLY A 121 16.80 -0.37 -1.39
C GLY A 121 16.37 -1.55 -2.27
N PRO A 122 15.23 -2.21 -2.02
CA PRO A 122 14.76 -3.32 -2.85
C PRO A 122 14.31 -2.93 -4.27
N PHE A 123 13.98 -1.66 -4.54
CA PHE A 123 13.53 -1.28 -5.88
C PHE A 123 14.66 -1.37 -6.90
N PRO A 124 14.44 -1.99 -8.08
CA PRO A 124 15.44 -2.02 -9.13
C PRO A 124 15.79 -0.60 -9.58
N LEU A 125 17.08 -0.25 -9.55
CA LEU A 125 17.55 1.08 -9.95
C LEU A 125 17.06 1.47 -11.35
N ARG A 126 17.05 0.50 -12.29
CA ARG A 126 16.54 0.68 -13.65
C ARG A 126 15.08 1.16 -13.70
N TRP A 127 14.23 0.77 -12.74
CA TRP A 127 12.83 1.22 -12.69
C TRP A 127 12.77 2.68 -12.24
N VAL A 128 13.51 3.03 -11.20
CA VAL A 128 13.58 4.41 -10.68
C VAL A 128 14.12 5.35 -11.76
N GLU A 129 15.20 4.97 -12.43
CA GLU A 129 15.79 5.73 -13.54
C GLU A 129 14.83 5.91 -14.71
N LEU A 130 14.10 4.85 -15.08
CA LEU A 130 13.10 4.90 -16.14
C LEU A 130 11.98 5.88 -15.80
N VAL A 131 11.43 5.81 -14.58
CA VAL A 131 10.37 6.71 -14.12
C VAL A 131 10.86 8.15 -14.10
N ASN A 132 12.05 8.42 -13.54
CA ASN A 132 12.67 9.75 -13.54
C ASN A 132 12.83 10.30 -14.95
N LYS A 133 13.36 9.48 -15.87
CA LYS A 133 13.63 9.86 -17.26
C LYS A 133 12.34 10.19 -18.03
N VAL A 134 11.33 9.32 -17.96
CA VAL A 134 10.10 9.46 -18.75
C VAL A 134 9.21 10.57 -18.21
N ASN A 135 9.17 10.77 -16.90
CA ASN A 135 8.31 11.79 -16.27
C ASN A 135 9.02 13.12 -16.03
N HIS A 136 10.33 13.22 -16.32
CA HIS A 136 11.14 14.41 -16.06
C HIS A 136 11.12 14.83 -14.58
N VAL A 137 11.30 13.85 -13.69
CA VAL A 137 11.26 14.03 -12.23
C VAL A 137 12.53 13.53 -11.56
N ASP A 138 12.71 13.93 -10.30
CA ASP A 138 13.71 13.40 -9.38
C ASP A 138 13.03 12.87 -8.11
N LEU A 139 12.73 11.57 -8.13
CA LEU A 139 12.09 10.89 -7.00
C LEU A 139 12.94 10.95 -5.71
N ALA A 140 14.27 10.93 -5.82
CA ALA A 140 15.15 10.99 -4.66
C ALA A 140 15.05 12.37 -3.98
N SER A 141 15.07 13.44 -4.77
CA SER A 141 14.87 14.81 -4.27
C SER A 141 13.52 14.97 -3.57
N TYR A 142 12.44 14.42 -4.12
CA TYR A 142 11.14 14.42 -3.43
C TYR A 142 11.16 13.66 -2.11
N ALA A 143 11.75 12.46 -2.08
CA ALA A 143 11.87 11.67 -0.86
C ALA A 143 12.67 12.41 0.24
N PHE A 144 13.78 13.06 -0.12
CA PHE A 144 14.56 13.88 0.82
C PHE A 144 13.75 15.05 1.36
N ARG A 145 13.02 15.78 0.51
CA ARG A 145 12.18 16.91 0.94
C ARG A 145 11.04 16.49 1.85
N TYR A 146 10.39 15.35 1.58
CA TYR A 146 9.36 14.82 2.48
C TYR A 146 9.93 14.38 3.82
N THR A 147 11.10 13.75 3.82
CA THR A 147 11.77 13.34 5.06
C THR A 147 12.13 14.55 5.93
N ASP A 148 12.70 15.59 5.33
CA ASP A 148 13.02 16.85 6.02
C ASP A 148 11.77 17.54 6.60
N LEU A 149 10.67 17.55 5.84
CA LEU A 149 9.39 18.08 6.32
C LEU A 149 8.84 17.30 7.52
N ILE A 150 8.92 15.96 7.50
CA ILE A 150 8.45 15.11 8.60
C ILE A 150 9.31 15.31 9.86
N LEU A 151 10.63 15.40 9.70
CA LEU A 151 11.56 15.60 10.80
C LEU A 151 11.43 16.99 11.44
N SER A 152 11.23 18.03 10.63
CA SER A 152 11.02 19.40 11.15
C SER A 152 9.72 19.56 11.94
N HIS A 153 8.66 18.81 11.62
CA HIS A 153 7.39 18.86 12.37
C HIS A 153 7.36 17.96 13.61
N THR A 154 8.23 16.96 13.69
CA THR A 154 8.33 16.06 14.86
C THR A 154 9.30 16.58 15.93
N GLY A 155 10.20 17.52 15.59
CA GLY A 155 11.09 18.21 16.53
C GLY A 155 10.45 19.31 17.41
N GLY A 156 9.15 19.61 17.25
CA GLY A 156 8.42 20.62 18.01
C GLY A 156 7.66 20.12 19.24
N ALA A 157 7.76 18.83 19.56
CA ALA A 157 7.16 18.21 20.75
C ALA A 157 8.26 17.81 21.75
N GLY A 158 8.91 18.81 22.35
CA GLY A 158 9.80 18.69 23.49
C GLY A 158 9.27 19.48 24.66
#